data_AF-A0A7V5XEI5-F1
#
_entry.id   AF-A0A7V5XEI5-F1
#
_cell.length_a   1.000
_cell.length_b   1.000
_cell.length_c   1.000
_cell.angle_alpha   90.00
_cell.angle_beta   90.00
_cell.angle_gamma   90.00
#
_symmetry.space_group_name_H-M   'P 1'
#
loop_
_entity.id
_entity.type
_entity.pdbx_description
1 polymer ?
#
loop_
_entity_poly.entity_id
_entity_poly.type
_entity_poly.pdbx_seq_one_letter_code
_entity_poly.pdbx_strand_id
1 'polypeptide(L)' 'MLPPAFDDEGRFSDESRIPLDYLRYLFGAEVDHALATIMDEMERKRDGKASELMDLLIARDWKSLFHIQDVRIT' A
#
# COMPACT_ATOMS: atom_id res chain seq x y z
N MET A 1 -5.68 -2.84 -6.59
CA MET A 1 -6.10 -4.26 -6.59
C MET A 1 -5.13 -5.02 -5.71
N LEU A 2 -5.63 -5.85 -4.78
CA LEU A 2 -4.77 -6.81 -4.10
C LEU A 2 -4.28 -7.85 -5.13
N PRO A 3 -3.10 -8.46 -4.93
CA PRO A 3 -2.56 -9.36 -5.92
C PRO A 3 -3.47 -10.59 -6.08
N PRO A 4 -3.68 -11.06 -7.32
CA PRO A 4 -4.54 -12.20 -7.58
C PRO A 4 -3.98 -13.47 -6.92
N ALA A 5 -4.89 -14.37 -6.54
CA ALA A 5 -4.60 -15.73 -6.13
C ALA A 5 -4.23 -16.59 -7.36
N PHE A 6 -3.80 -17.82 -7.10
CA PHE A 6 -3.62 -18.83 -8.13
C PHE A 6 -4.82 -19.80 -8.12
N ASP A 7 -5.30 -20.18 -9.30
CA ASP A 7 -6.26 -21.29 -9.45
C ASP A 7 -5.55 -22.66 -9.37
N ASP A 8 -6.33 -23.74 -9.42
CA ASP A 8 -5.82 -25.12 -9.32
C ASP A 8 -4.87 -25.50 -10.48
N GLU A 9 -4.92 -24.76 -11.60
CA GLU A 9 -4.02 -24.91 -12.74
C GLU A 9 -2.78 -23.99 -12.68
N GLY A 10 -2.63 -23.21 -11.61
CA GLY A 10 -1.52 -22.28 -11.41
C GLY A 10 -1.61 -20.99 -12.23
N ARG A 11 -2.79 -20.66 -12.76
CA ARG A 11 -3.07 -19.38 -13.45
C ARG A 11 -3.60 -18.36 -12.44
N PHE A 12 -3.63 -17.09 -12.84
CA PHE A 12 -4.21 -16.05 -12.00
C PHE A 12 -5.73 -16.21 -11.90
N SER A 13 -6.21 -16.20 -10.66
CA SER A 13 -7.63 -16.13 -10.30
C SER A 13 -8.08 -14.66 -10.19
N ASP A 14 -9.38 -14.44 -10.35
CA ASP A 14 -10.03 -13.15 -10.09
C ASP A 14 -10.10 -12.83 -8.59
N GLU A 15 -9.89 -13.83 -7.73
CA GLU A 15 -9.87 -13.65 -6.29
C GLU A 15 -8.54 -13.09 -5.80
N SER A 16 -8.59 -12.26 -4.75
CA SER A 16 -7.38 -11.75 -4.11
C SER A 16 -6.71 -12.83 -3.26
N ARG A 17 -5.39 -12.95 -3.33
CA ARG A 17 -4.62 -13.90 -2.51
C ARG A 17 -4.71 -13.65 -1.00
N ILE A 18 -5.17 -12.47 -0.61
CA ILE A 18 -5.44 -12.10 0.78
C ILE A 18 -6.96 -11.91 0.91
N PRO A 19 -7.66 -12.74 1.70
CA PRO A 19 -9.09 -12.57 1.93
C PRO A 19 -9.39 -11.24 2.63
N LEU A 20 -10.35 -10.47 2.10
CA LEU A 20 -10.72 -9.18 2.67
C LEU A 20 -11.31 -9.32 4.08
N ASP A 21 -12.10 -10.37 4.31
CA ASP A 21 -12.65 -10.65 5.64
C ASP A 21 -11.57 -10.95 6.69
N TYR A 22 -10.44 -11.51 6.27
CA TYR A 22 -9.31 -11.71 7.17
C TYR A 22 -8.67 -10.39 7.58
N LEU A 23 -8.57 -9.43 6.65
CA LEU A 23 -8.11 -8.07 6.97
C LEU A 23 -9.10 -7.33 7.86
N ARG A 24 -10.41 -7.48 7.64
CA ARG A 24 -11.45 -6.91 8.51
C ARG A 24 -11.41 -7.49 9.92
N TYR A 25 -11.12 -8.78 10.06
CA TYR A 25 -10.93 -9.41 11.36
C TYR A 25 -9.73 -8.81 12.12
N LEU A 26 -8.63 -8.50 11.42
CA LEU A 26 -7.42 -7.95 12.04
C LEU A 26 -7.51 -6.45 12.36
N PHE A 27 -8.14 -5.66 11.49
CA PHE A 27 -8.06 -4.20 11.52
C PHE A 27 -9.42 -3.50 11.67
N GLY A 28 -10.53 -4.25 11.63
CA GLY A 28 -11.89 -3.71 11.63
C GLY A 28 -12.39 -3.28 10.24
N ALA A 29 -13.60 -2.72 10.20
CA ALA A 29 -14.26 -2.33 8.95
C ALA A 29 -13.56 -1.18 8.19
N GLU A 30 -12.77 -0.35 8.88
CA GLU A 30 -12.04 0.76 8.27
C GLU A 30 -10.96 0.32 7.27
N VAL A 31 -10.60 -0.97 7.28
CA VAL A 31 -9.64 -1.52 6.31
C VAL A 31 -10.13 -1.40 4.87
N ASP A 32 -11.45 -1.47 4.64
CA ASP A 32 -12.03 -1.30 3.32
C ASP A 32 -11.73 0.10 2.76
N HIS A 33 -11.87 1.13 3.61
CA HIS A 33 -11.61 2.51 3.24
C HIS A 33 -10.10 2.78 3.05
N ALA A 34 -9.26 2.23 3.92
CA ALA A 34 -7.81 2.36 3.81
C ALA A 34 -7.28 1.72 2.51
N LEU A 35 -7.78 0.53 2.15
CA LEU A 35 -7.42 -0.15 0.91
C LEU A 35 -7.86 0.64 -0.32
N ALA A 36 -9.08 1.18 -0.32
CA ALA A 36 -9.58 2.03 -1.41
C ALA A 36 -8.68 3.26 -1.61
N THR A 37 -8.33 3.95 -0.51
CA THR A 37 -7.46 5.13 -0.55
C THR A 37 -6.08 4.82 -1.14
N ILE A 38 -5.45 3.72 -0.70
CA ILE A 38 -4.14 3.30 -1.22
C ILE A 38 -4.24 2.98 -2.72
N MET A 39 -5.32 2.32 -3.15
CA MET A 39 -5.52 1.96 -4.55
C MET A 39 -5.70 3.19 -5.45
N ASP A 40 -6.50 4.16 -5.03
CA ASP A 40 -6.74 5.39 -5.78
C ASP A 40 -5.46 6.23 -5.91
N GLU A 41 -4.70 6.36 -4.82
CA GLU A 41 -3.42 7.07 -4.83
C GLU A 41 -2.36 6.35 -5.69
N MET A 42 -2.44 5.02 -5.78
CA MET A 42 -1.57 4.23 -6.68
C MET A 42 -1.88 4.49 -8.14
N GLU A 43 -3.16 4.51 -8.49
CA GLU A 43 -3.62 4.81 -9.84
C GLU A 43 -3.20 6.22 -10.25
N ARG A 44 -3.37 7.20 -9.34
CA ARG A 44 -2.89 8.57 -9.55
C ARG A 44 -1.39 8.64 -9.83
N LYS A 45 -0.56 7.94 -9.06
CA LYS A 45 0.89 7.88 -9.34
C LYS A 45 1.21 7.21 -10.67
N ARG A 46 0.49 6.15 -11.04
CA ARG A 46 0.66 5.46 -12.34
C ARG A 46 0.35 6.39 -13.51
N ASP A 47 -0.66 7.23 -13.37
CA ASP A 47 -1.00 8.30 -14.32
C ASP A 47 0.03 9.46 -14.35
N GLY A 48 1.10 9.40 -13.55
CA GLY A 48 2.09 10.46 -13.42
C GLY A 48 1.63 11.67 -12.59
N LYS A 49 0.49 11.58 -11.90
CA LYS A 49 -0.01 12.65 -11.03
C LYS A 49 0.73 12.64 -9.69
N ALA A 50 0.76 13.79 -9.02
CA ALA A 50 1.27 13.86 -7.65
C ALA A 50 0.33 13.12 -6.68
N SER A 51 0.93 12.46 -5.69
CA SER A 51 0.25 11.75 -4.60
C SER A 51 1.18 11.74 -3.40
N GLU A 52 0.81 12.52 -2.37
CA GLU A 52 1.59 12.68 -1.15
C GLU A 52 1.66 11.36 -0.37
N LEU A 53 0.53 10.62 -0.32
CA LEU A 53 0.47 9.32 0.33
C LEU A 53 1.51 8.37 -0.24
N MET A 54 1.65 8.31 -1.57
CA MET A 54 2.62 7.43 -2.19
C MET A 54 4.06 7.92 -2.01
N ASP A 55 4.30 9.22 -2.01
CA ASP A 55 5.64 9.74 -1.71
C ASP A 55 6.06 9.39 -0.27
N LEU A 56 5.12 9.46 0.68
CA LEU A 56 5.33 9.02 2.06
C LEU A 56 5.59 7.52 2.16
N LEU A 57 4.78 6.68 1.51
CA LEU A 57 4.90 5.22 1.58
C LEU A 57 6.13 4.67 0.83
N ILE A 58 6.58 5.35 -0.23
CA ILE A 58 7.82 4.99 -0.94
C ILE A 58 9.06 5.37 -0.12
N ALA A 59 8.98 6.44 0.67
CA ALA A 59 10.02 6.85 1.62
C ALA A 59 11.44 6.90 1.03
N ARG A 60 11.62 7.66 -0.07
CA ARG A 60 12.92 7.78 -0.77
C ARG A 60 14.08 8.19 0.15
N ASP A 61 13.78 8.95 1.20
CA ASP A 61 14.68 9.21 2.32
C ASP A 61 14.11 8.58 3.59
N TRP A 62 14.68 7.44 4.01
CA TRP A 62 14.22 6.70 5.18
C TRP A 62 14.38 7.49 6.49
N LYS A 63 15.30 8.47 6.56
CA LYS A 63 15.48 9.31 7.75
C LYS A 63 14.25 10.18 8.01
N SER A 64 13.58 10.59 6.95
CA SER A 64 12.36 11.41 7.02
C SER A 64 11.21 10.72 7.75
N LEU A 65 11.14 9.38 7.70
CA LEU A 65 10.11 8.59 8.39
C LEU A 65 10.22 8.65 9.91
N PHE A 66 11.43 8.84 10.43
CA PHE A 66 11.73 8.75 11.86
C PHE A 66 12.13 10.10 12.46
N HIS A 67 12.03 11.19 11.68
CA HIS A 67 12.49 12.52 12.08
C HIS A 67 13.94 12.53 12.61
N ILE A 68 14.80 11.67 12.04
CA ILE A 68 16.20 11.58 12.48
C ILE A 68 16.93 12.86 12.05
N GLN A 69 17.47 13.57 13.03
CA GLN A 69 18.27 14.78 12.76
C GLN A 69 19.61 14.38 12.16
N ASP A 70 20.05 15.10 11.13
CA ASP A 70 21.42 14.97 10.62
C ASP A 70 22.40 15.54 11.66
N VAL A 71 22.98 14.66 12.46
CA VAL A 71 24.04 15.03 13.40
C VAL A 71 25.29 15.37 12.60
N ARG A 72 25.58 16.66 12.46
CA ARG A 72 26.87 17.13 11.94
C ARG A 72 27.92 16.99 13.04
N ILE A 73 28.78 15.99 12.93
CA ILE A 73 29.98 15.92 13.77
C ILE A 73 30.94 16.99 13.25
N THR A 74 31.20 18.00 14.07
CA THR A 74 32.13 19.11 13.81
C THR A 74 33.44 18.85 14.53
#